data_AF-A0A3D6BTN7-F1
#
_entry.id   AF-A0A3D6BTN7-F1
#
_cell.length_a   1.000
_cell.length_b   1.000
_cell.length_c   1.000
_cell.angle_alpha   90.00
_cell.angle_beta   90.00
_cell.angle_gamma   90.00
#
_symmetry.space_group_name_H-M   'P 1'
#
loop_
_entity.id
_entity.type
_entity.pdbx_description
1 polymer ?
#
loop_
_entity_poly.entity_id
_entity_poly.type
_entity_poly.pdbx_seq_one_letter_code
_entity_poly.pdbx_strand_id
1 'polypeptide(L)'
;MEFPKNNILDNWLEANQNTEIDRFIERNLAITEKVCAVLKERGIKKKQFAEMLGKSPSEVSKWLSGLHNLTLKSITKMEEVLDINLINIEPIKEIEYVYLGSIPGGGMEDAINDYEETNYSAAS
;
A
#
# COMPACT_ATOMS: atom_id res chain seq x y z
N MET A 1 0.70 -1.61 -15.86
CA MET A 1 0.01 -2.82 -15.38
C MET A 1 -1.09 -3.10 -16.39
N GLU A 2 -0.96 -4.15 -17.21
CA GLU A 2 -2.02 -4.50 -18.17
C GLU A 2 -3.00 -5.46 -17.49
N PHE A 3 -4.27 -5.05 -17.42
CA PHE A 3 -5.35 -5.87 -16.89
C PHE A 3 -5.73 -6.99 -17.88
N PRO A 4 -6.25 -8.15 -17.41
CA PRO A 4 -6.60 -9.27 -18.29
C PRO A 4 -7.72 -8.87 -19.26
N LYS A 5 -7.48 -9.08 -20.56
CA LYS A 5 -8.43 -8.73 -21.64
C LYS A 5 -9.74 -9.52 -21.51
N ASN A 6 -10.86 -8.79 -21.59
CA ASN A 6 -12.27 -9.18 -21.38
C ASN A 6 -12.74 -9.22 -19.92
N ASN A 7 -12.38 -8.23 -19.10
CA ASN A 7 -13.04 -8.04 -17.81
C ASN A 7 -14.27 -7.13 -17.95
N ILE A 8 -15.33 -7.47 -17.22
CA ILE A 8 -16.53 -6.63 -17.08
C ILE A 8 -16.17 -5.20 -16.61
N LEU A 9 -15.04 -5.05 -15.89
CA LEU A 9 -14.45 -3.75 -15.56
C LEU A 9 -14.10 -2.93 -16.80
N ASP A 10 -13.32 -3.47 -17.73
CA ASP A 10 -12.78 -2.70 -18.86
C ASP A 10 -13.93 -2.10 -19.69
N ASN A 11 -14.95 -2.92 -19.98
CA ASN A 11 -16.15 -2.50 -20.69
C ASN A 11 -16.95 -1.42 -19.93
N TRP A 12 -16.93 -1.43 -18.60
CA TRP A 12 -17.67 -0.45 -17.79
C TRP A 12 -16.90 0.87 -17.64
N LEU A 13 -15.57 0.81 -17.53
CA LEU A 13 -14.67 1.98 -17.45
C LEU A 13 -14.65 2.74 -18.79
N GLU A 14 -14.60 2.02 -19.92
CA GLU A 14 -14.68 2.64 -21.26
C GLU A 14 -16.00 3.37 -21.50
N ALA A 15 -17.11 2.84 -20.96
CA ALA A 15 -18.45 3.41 -21.13
C ALA A 15 -18.76 4.59 -20.19
N ASN A 16 -18.04 4.72 -19.06
CA ASN A 16 -18.26 5.75 -18.04
C ASN A 16 -16.94 6.44 -17.65
N GLN A 17 -16.30 7.14 -18.59
CA GLN A 17 -15.04 7.87 -18.34
C GLN A 17 -15.21 8.94 -17.25
N ASN A 18 -14.88 8.55 -16.02
CA ASN A 18 -14.80 9.44 -14.87
C ASN A 18 -13.53 9.09 -14.10
N THR A 19 -12.55 9.98 -14.19
CA THR A 19 -11.24 9.85 -13.56
C THR A 19 -11.31 9.60 -12.04
N GLU A 20 -12.37 10.08 -11.37
CA GLU A 20 -12.58 9.84 -9.95
C GLU A 20 -12.93 8.37 -9.67
N ILE A 21 -13.83 7.81 -10.47
CA ILE A 21 -14.32 6.44 -10.35
C ILE A 21 -13.19 5.46 -10.66
N ASP A 22 -12.43 5.71 -11.73
CA ASP A 22 -11.30 4.87 -12.12
C ASP A 22 -10.27 4.78 -10.99
N ARG A 23 -9.88 5.94 -10.45
CA ARG A 23 -8.92 6.03 -9.35
C ARG A 23 -9.45 5.43 -8.06
N PHE A 24 -10.76 5.52 -7.81
CA PHE A 24 -11.39 4.87 -6.67
C PHE A 24 -11.31 3.34 -6.78
N ILE A 25 -11.62 2.79 -7.95
CA ILE A 25 -11.55 1.33 -8.20
C ILE A 25 -10.11 0.85 -8.09
N GLU A 26 -9.16 1.55 -8.71
CA GLU A 26 -7.73 1.25 -8.65
C GLU A 26 -7.24 1.17 -7.19
N ARG A 27 -7.59 2.18 -6.37
CA ARG A 27 -7.22 2.21 -4.95
C ARG A 27 -7.84 1.06 -4.15
N ASN A 28 -9.12 0.78 -4.36
CA ASN A 28 -9.78 -0.34 -3.68
C ASN A 28 -9.16 -1.69 -4.05
N LEU A 29 -8.81 -1.86 -5.33
CA LEU A 29 -8.17 -3.07 -5.81
C LEU A 29 -6.77 -3.23 -5.19
N ALA A 30 -5.95 -2.17 -5.20
CA ALA A 30 -4.61 -2.19 -4.63
C ALA A 30 -4.61 -2.56 -3.13
N ILE A 31 -5.54 -1.97 -2.35
CA ILE A 31 -5.70 -2.30 -0.93
C ILE A 31 -6.07 -3.78 -0.77
N THR A 32 -7.02 -4.25 -1.56
CA THR A 32 -7.51 -5.62 -1.50
C THR A 32 -6.46 -6.65 -1.88
N GLU A 33 -5.66 -6.36 -2.91
CA GLU A 33 -4.54 -7.20 -3.35
C GLU A 33 -3.47 -7.29 -2.26
N LYS A 34 -3.12 -6.16 -1.62
CA LYS A 34 -2.18 -6.15 -0.49
C LYS A 34 -2.68 -7.02 0.65
N VAL A 35 -3.95 -6.91 1.03
CA VAL A 35 -4.55 -7.79 2.04
C VAL A 35 -4.47 -9.26 1.61
N CYS A 36 -4.86 -9.58 0.37
CA CYS A 36 -4.81 -10.96 -0.13
C CYS A 36 -3.38 -11.53 -0.14
N ALA A 37 -2.38 -10.72 -0.48
CA ALA A 37 -0.97 -11.10 -0.45
C ALA A 37 -0.54 -11.46 0.98
N VAL A 38 -0.83 -10.59 1.95
CA VAL A 38 -0.52 -10.83 3.38
C VAL A 38 -1.22 -12.09 3.90
N LEU A 39 -2.49 -12.29 3.56
CA LEU A 39 -3.23 -13.50 3.94
C LEU A 39 -2.56 -14.76 3.36
N LYS A 40 -2.13 -14.72 2.09
CA LYS A 40 -1.45 -15.84 1.43
C LYS A 40 -0.08 -16.13 2.05
N GLU A 41 0.70 -15.09 2.30
CA GLU A 41 2.02 -15.17 2.94
C GLU A 41 1.93 -15.81 4.34
N ARG A 42 0.93 -15.41 5.12
CA ARG A 42 0.71 -15.92 6.48
C ARG A 42 -0.11 -17.21 6.53
N GLY A 43 -0.52 -17.77 5.39
CA GLY A 43 -1.33 -18.98 5.32
C GLY A 43 -2.75 -18.84 5.92
N ILE A 44 -3.26 -17.61 6.06
CA ILE A 44 -4.56 -17.31 6.66
C ILE A 44 -5.67 -17.55 5.62
N LYS A 45 -6.60 -18.46 5.93
CA LYS A 45 -7.76 -18.70 5.07
C LYS A 45 -8.79 -17.59 5.23
N LYS A 46 -9.55 -17.30 4.16
CA LYS A 46 -10.64 -16.28 4.18
C LYS A 46 -11.64 -16.47 5.33
N LYS A 47 -11.94 -17.72 5.70
CA LYS A 47 -12.82 -18.03 6.85
C LYS A 47 -12.22 -17.58 8.17
N GLN A 48 -10.94 -17.86 8.40
CA GLN A 48 -10.23 -17.45 9.61
C GLN A 48 -10.11 -15.92 9.66
N PHE A 49 -9.82 -15.28 8.52
CA PHE A 49 -9.79 -13.84 8.45
C PHE A 49 -11.14 -13.20 8.81
N ALA A 50 -12.25 -13.79 8.35
CA ALA A 50 -13.59 -13.34 8.73
C ALA A 50 -13.88 -13.51 10.23
N GLU A 51 -13.42 -14.61 10.83
CA GLU A 51 -13.49 -14.83 12.28
C GLU A 51 -12.68 -13.77 13.04
N MET A 52 -11.44 -13.48 12.61
CA MET A 52 -10.60 -12.43 13.22
C MET A 52 -11.23 -11.04 13.11
N LEU A 53 -11.91 -10.76 11.99
CA LEU A 53 -12.67 -9.52 11.81
C LEU A 53 -14.02 -9.51 12.55
N GLY A 54 -14.47 -10.62 13.14
CA GLY A 54 -15.82 -10.72 13.71
C GLY A 54 -16.91 -10.43 12.67
N LYS A 55 -16.73 -10.90 11.44
CA LYS A 55 -17.59 -10.63 10.28
C LYS A 55 -17.99 -11.91 9.56
N SER A 56 -19.04 -11.84 8.74
CA SER A 56 -19.45 -13.00 7.94
C SER A 56 -18.45 -13.27 6.80
N PRO A 57 -18.21 -14.54 6.43
CA PRO A 57 -17.34 -14.86 5.29
C PRO A 57 -17.80 -14.24 3.97
N SER A 58 -19.10 -13.99 3.82
CA SER A 58 -19.68 -13.34 2.63
C SER A 58 -19.37 -11.84 2.59
N GLU A 59 -19.44 -11.12 3.72
CA GLU A 59 -18.99 -9.72 3.81
C GLU A 59 -17.51 -9.59 3.46
N VAL A 60 -16.66 -10.46 4.05
CA VAL A 60 -15.22 -10.43 3.78
C VAL A 60 -14.91 -10.79 2.34
N SER A 61 -15.64 -11.72 1.73
CA SER A 61 -15.47 -12.04 0.31
C SER A 61 -15.83 -10.86 -0.60
N LYS A 62 -16.80 -10.02 -0.21
CA LYS A 62 -17.13 -8.78 -0.93
C LYS A 62 -16.05 -7.72 -0.76
N TRP A 63 -15.47 -7.59 0.43
CA TRP A 63 -14.34 -6.68 0.64
C TRP A 63 -13.15 -7.11 -0.20
N LEU A 64 -12.88 -8.42 -0.23
CA LEU A 64 -11.75 -8.99 -0.97
C LEU A 64 -11.99 -9.11 -2.49
N SER A 65 -13.10 -8.63 -3.03
CA SER A 65 -13.30 -8.59 -4.49
C SER A 65 -12.73 -7.35 -5.15
N GLY A 66 -12.38 -6.30 -4.38
CA GLY A 66 -11.91 -5.01 -4.90
C GLY A 66 -13.00 -4.13 -5.54
N LEU A 67 -14.19 -4.69 -5.76
CA LEU A 67 -15.33 -4.02 -6.42
C LEU A 67 -16.32 -3.40 -5.43
N HIS A 68 -16.20 -3.73 -4.15
CA HIS A 68 -17.03 -3.15 -3.11
C HIS A 68 -16.34 -1.94 -2.50
N ASN A 69 -17.11 -0.90 -2.21
CA ASN A 69 -16.60 0.25 -1.47
C ASN A 69 -16.07 -0.17 -0.10
N LEU A 70 -14.80 0.13 0.18
CA LEU A 70 -14.17 -0.04 1.48
C LEU A 70 -14.26 1.27 2.26
N THR A 71 -14.83 1.20 3.47
CA THR A 71 -14.82 2.35 4.38
C THR A 71 -13.49 2.43 5.11
N LEU A 72 -13.09 3.62 5.54
CA LEU A 72 -11.90 3.79 6.39
C LEU A 72 -11.96 2.87 7.62
N LYS A 73 -13.14 2.74 8.25
CA LYS A 73 -13.38 1.81 9.35
C LYS A 73 -13.10 0.35 8.99
N SER A 74 -13.47 -0.08 7.78
CA SER A 74 -13.17 -1.43 7.30
C SER A 74 -11.67 -1.64 7.11
N ILE A 75 -10.98 -0.64 6.55
CA ILE A 75 -9.54 -0.67 6.29
C ILE A 75 -8.77 -0.73 7.61
N THR A 76 -9.04 0.19 8.54
CA THR A 76 -8.43 0.19 9.88
C THR A 76 -8.67 -1.13 10.61
N LYS A 77 -9.86 -1.73 10.47
CA LYS A 77 -10.11 -3.04 11.08
C LYS A 77 -9.23 -4.15 10.49
N MET A 78 -8.95 -4.09 9.19
CA MET A 78 -8.03 -5.02 8.53
C MET A 78 -6.58 -4.77 8.96
N GLU A 79 -6.17 -3.50 9.09
CA GLU A 79 -4.86 -3.10 9.60
C GLU A 79 -4.61 -3.64 11.00
N GLU A 80 -5.54 -3.41 11.95
CA GLU A 80 -5.43 -3.88 13.34
C GLU A 80 -5.36 -5.40 13.45
N VAL A 81 -6.19 -6.11 12.68
CA VAL A 81 -6.26 -7.58 12.74
C VAL A 81 -5.03 -8.24 12.11
N LEU A 82 -4.47 -7.62 11.07
CA LEU A 82 -3.31 -8.13 10.35
C LEU A 82 -2.01 -7.51 10.83
N ASP A 83 -2.03 -6.53 11.73
CA ASP A 83 -0.85 -5.76 12.14
C ASP A 83 -0.03 -5.29 10.93
N ILE A 84 -0.71 -4.58 10.02
CA ILE A 84 -0.12 -4.00 8.81
C ILE A 84 -0.63 -2.58 8.59
N ASN A 85 0.11 -1.79 7.81
CA ASN A 85 -0.37 -0.52 7.29
C ASN A 85 -0.84 -0.67 5.83
N LEU A 86 -2.11 -0.37 5.56
CA LEU A 86 -2.73 -0.41 4.24
C LEU A 86 -2.79 0.98 3.60
N ILE A 87 -2.98 2.03 4.40
CA ILE A 87 -2.98 3.42 3.93
C ILE A 87 -1.83 4.17 4.61
N ASN A 88 -0.83 4.55 3.81
CA ASN A 88 0.19 5.47 4.29
C ASN A 88 -0.28 6.91 4.04
N ILE A 89 -0.41 7.68 5.12
CA ILE A 89 -0.82 9.09 5.08
C ILE A 89 0.43 9.99 5.05
N GLU A 90 1.58 9.45 5.46
CA GLU A 90 2.84 10.15 5.32
C GLU A 90 3.32 10.11 3.87
N PRO A 91 3.82 11.24 3.33
CA PRO A 91 4.46 11.22 2.03
C PRO A 91 5.61 10.23 2.06
N ILE A 92 5.57 9.24 1.17
CA ILE A 92 6.72 8.36 0.93
C ILE A 92 7.84 9.29 0.46
N LYS A 93 8.86 9.50 1.30
CA LYS A 93 10.06 10.24 0.91
C LYS A 93 10.82 9.39 -0.09
N GLU A 94 10.49 9.52 -1.37
CA GLU A 94 11.17 8.76 -2.43
C GLU A 94 12.66 9.15 -2.57
N ILE A 95 13.04 10.33 -2.10
CA ILE A 95 14.43 10.83 -2.10
C ILE A 95 14.69 11.58 -0.80
N GLU A 96 15.61 11.07 0.02
CA GLU A 96 16.17 11.79 1.17
C GLU A 96 17.55 12.32 0.76
N TYR A 97 17.68 13.64 0.63
CA TYR A 97 18.97 14.27 0.33
C TYR A 97 19.85 14.21 1.57
N VAL A 98 20.88 13.37 1.56
CA VAL A 98 21.93 13.37 2.58
C VAL A 98 23.02 14.34 2.16
N TYR A 99 23.29 15.36 2.97
CA TYR A 99 24.41 16.28 2.75
C TYR A 99 25.71 15.64 3.24
N LEU A 100 26.54 15.18 2.31
CA LEU A 100 27.82 14.50 2.58
C LEU A 100 28.98 15.44 2.97
N GLY A 101 28.69 16.71 3.30
CA GLY A 101 29.71 17.74 3.52
C GLY A 101 30.22 18.38 2.23
N SER A 102 30.96 19.48 2.34
CA SER A 102 31.72 20.07 1.24
C SER A 102 33.12 19.49 1.23
N ILE A 103 33.46 18.73 0.18
CA ILE A 103 34.85 18.32 -0.05
C ILE A 103 35.56 19.47 -0.78
N PRO A 104 36.62 20.06 -0.19
CA PRO A 104 37.47 20.98 -0.93
C PRO A 104 38.31 20.16 -1.93
N GLY A 105 37.79 19.96 -3.14
CA GLY A 105 38.57 19.56 -4.31
C GLY A 105 38.87 18.06 -4.53
N GLY A 106 37.97 17.15 -4.11
CA GLY A 106 38.06 15.69 -4.38
C GLY A 106 36.86 15.15 -5.17
N GLY A 107 37.01 13.98 -5.79
CA GLY A 107 35.97 13.35 -6.62
C GLY A 107 34.85 12.70 -5.80
N MET A 108 33.72 12.36 -6.44
CA MET A 108 32.54 11.79 -5.77
C MET A 108 32.82 10.46 -5.05
N GLU A 109 33.81 9.70 -5.50
CA GLU A 109 34.21 8.41 -4.93
C GLU A 109 34.89 8.55 -3.56
N ASP A 110 35.63 9.63 -3.32
CA ASP A 110 36.29 9.89 -2.04
C ASP A 110 35.25 10.24 -0.95
N ALA A 111 34.15 10.89 -1.33
CA ALA A 111 33.05 11.29 -0.44
C ALA A 111 32.31 10.12 0.19
N ILE A 112 32.13 9.04 -0.57
CA ILE A 112 31.33 7.88 -0.16
C ILE A 112 32.08 7.05 0.87
N ASN A 113 33.42 6.99 0.78
CA ASN A 113 34.25 6.15 1.64
C ASN A 113 34.51 6.75 3.04
N ASP A 114 34.48 8.09 3.17
CA ASP A 114 34.69 8.80 4.45
C ASP A 114 33.39 9.07 5.24
N TYR A 115 32.24 8.54 4.78
CA TYR A 115 30.96 8.75 5.44
C TYR A 115 30.81 7.90 6.72
N GLU A 116 30.65 8.55 7.86
CA GLU A 116 30.13 7.93 9.09
C GLU A 116 28.69 8.41 9.35
N GLU A 117 27.75 7.49 9.58
CA GLU A 117 26.37 7.79 9.98
C GLU A 117 26.34 8.53 11.32
N THR A 118 26.24 9.86 11.30
CA THR A 118 25.97 10.62 12.50
C THR A 118 24.46 10.61 12.77
N ASN A 119 24.02 9.78 13.71
CA ASN A 119 22.68 9.85 14.28
C ASN A 119 22.55 11.15 15.11
N TYR A 120 22.21 12.26 14.45
CA TYR A 120 21.71 13.43 15.16
C TYR A 120 20.32 13.09 15.70
N SER A 121 20.26 12.63 16.95
CA SER A 121 19.03 12.73 17.74
C SER A 121 18.70 14.21 17.83
N ALA A 122 17.62 14.63 17.19
CA ALA A 122 17.10 15.98 17.33
C ALA A 122 17.04 16.31 18.83
N ALA A 123 17.80 17.34 19.25
CA ALA A 123 17.82 17.80 20.62
C ALA A 123 16.39 18.18 21.05
N SER A 124 16.09 17.82 22.30
CA SER A 124 14.79 17.93 22.99
C SER A 124 14.12 19.29 22.92
#